data_AF-A0AAN6UD13-F1
#
_entry.id   AF-A0AAN6UD13-F1
#
_cell.length_a   1.000
_cell.length_b   1.000
_cell.length_c   1.000
_cell.angle_alpha   90.00
_cell.angle_beta   90.00
_cell.angle_gamma   90.00
#
_symmetry.space_group_name_H-M   'P 1'
#
loop_
_entity.id
_entity.type
_entity.pdbx_description
1 polymer ?
#
loop_
_entity_poly.entity_id
_entity_poly.type
_entity_poly.pdbx_seq_one_letter_code
_entity_poly.pdbx_strand_id
1 'polypeptide(L)'
;MRVTLTITNPESRDDDQDLLSLEVYPEMTVATLRNSIHAETAHDPIAQHLYHNGRLVNDNSKTLAELGVTDGDMLALHVRDMRSAAVPTPSRSADQAAARGGARQASAGPDPEVTRLQLLGDPNLRGELSRTRPDLVAALEDPQRFAQLYSDSVNREQRARQERHRQIQLLNADPFDVAAQARIEEIIRQERVMENLQNAMEYNPEGKTTKGRHSM
;
A
#
# COMPACT_ATOMS: atom_id res chain seq x y z
N MET A 1 0.03 5.06 34.52
CA MET A 1 -1.04 4.09 34.18
C MET A 1 -0.43 2.98 33.35
N ARG A 2 -0.93 1.76 33.46
CA ARG A 2 -0.44 0.60 32.71
C ARG A 2 -1.36 0.32 31.54
N VAL A 3 -0.80 0.14 30.35
CA VAL A 3 -1.54 -0.30 29.16
C VAL A 3 -0.98 -1.62 28.68
N THR A 4 -1.83 -2.46 28.12
CA THR A 4 -1.42 -3.74 27.53
C THR A 4 -1.60 -3.65 26.02
N LEU A 5 -0.56 -3.96 25.27
CA LEU A 5 -0.58 -4.01 23.82
C LEU A 5 -0.62 -5.46 23.36
N THR A 6 -1.53 -5.74 22.45
CA THR A 6 -1.60 -7.00 21.70
C THR A 6 -0.94 -6.77 20.35
N ILE A 7 0.21 -7.40 20.13
CA ILE A 7 1.00 -7.21 18.92
C ILE A 7 0.63 -8.31 17.94
N THR A 8 0.15 -7.90 16.76
CA THR A 8 -0.15 -8.80 15.65
C THR A 8 0.84 -8.51 14.53
N ASN A 9 1.74 -9.44 14.27
CA ASN A 9 2.67 -9.38 13.15
C ASN A 9 2.32 -10.47 12.11
N PRO A 10 1.87 -10.11 10.90
CA PRO A 10 1.47 -11.08 9.88
C PRO A 10 2.65 -11.89 9.30
N GLU A 11 3.90 -11.47 9.58
CA GLU A 11 5.11 -12.19 9.13
C GLU A 11 5.62 -13.21 10.15
N SER A 12 5.12 -13.18 11.40
CA SER A 12 5.41 -14.20 12.40
C SER A 12 4.72 -15.49 11.97
N ARG A 13 5.48 -16.58 11.78
CA ARG A 13 4.95 -17.90 11.40
C ARG A 13 4.21 -18.61 12.54
N ASP A 14 4.30 -18.04 13.74
CA ASP A 14 3.65 -18.50 14.94
C ASP A 14 2.43 -17.59 15.18
N ASP A 15 1.24 -18.17 15.37
CA ASP A 15 -0.01 -17.47 15.75
C ASP A 15 0.06 -16.87 17.18
N ASP A 16 1.26 -16.79 17.76
CA ASP A 16 1.50 -16.22 19.07
C ASP A 16 1.27 -14.71 19.03
N GLN A 17 0.18 -14.30 19.70
CA GLN A 17 -0.10 -12.90 19.97
C GLN A 17 0.85 -12.44 21.08
N ASP A 18 1.88 -11.68 20.71
CA ASP A 18 2.79 -11.09 21.68
C ASP A 18 2.05 -10.04 22.51
N LEU A 19 2.14 -10.15 23.84
CA LEU A 19 1.58 -9.18 24.78
C LEU A 19 2.70 -8.33 25.39
N LEU A 20 2.59 -7.00 25.21
CA LEU A 20 3.53 -6.05 25.79
C LEU A 20 2.81 -5.16 26.81
N SER A 21 3.29 -5.16 28.05
CA SER A 21 2.79 -4.24 29.09
C SER A 21 3.71 -3.02 29.19
N LEU A 22 3.17 -1.82 29.01
CA LEU A 22 3.91 -0.58 29.14
C LEU A 22 3.34 0.30 30.26
N GLU A 23 4.23 0.93 31.02
CA GLU A 23 3.89 2.04 31.90
C GLU A 23 3.91 3.34 31.11
N VAL A 24 2.77 4.01 31.07
CA VAL A 24 2.54 5.23 30.30
C VAL A 24 1.90 6.30 31.18
N TYR A 25 1.99 7.55 30.76
CA TYR A 25 1.34 8.68 31.42
C TYR A 25 0.20 9.22 30.53
N PRO A 26 -0.90 9.71 31.12
CA PRO A 26 -2.05 10.22 30.36
C PRO A 26 -1.69 11.40 29.44
N GLU A 27 -0.69 12.20 29.80
CA GLU A 27 -0.14 13.31 29.02
C GLU A 27 0.84 12.89 27.91
N MET A 28 1.24 11.61 27.85
CA MET A 28 2.10 11.15 26.77
C MET A 28 1.35 11.22 25.44
N THR A 29 2.05 11.67 24.41
CA THR A 29 1.52 11.67 23.05
C THR A 29 1.60 10.27 22.44
N VAL A 30 0.77 10.01 21.42
CA VAL A 30 0.87 8.79 20.61
C VAL A 30 2.25 8.65 19.98
N ALA A 31 2.90 9.75 19.57
CA ALA A 31 4.27 9.71 19.07
C ALA A 31 5.25 9.14 20.12
N THR A 32 5.15 9.61 21.36
CA THR A 32 5.97 9.11 22.46
C THR A 32 5.70 7.63 22.73
N LEU A 33 4.44 7.21 22.73
CA LEU A 33 4.06 5.80 22.89
C LEU A 33 4.66 4.92 21.79
N ARG A 34 4.57 5.32 20.52
CA ARG A 34 5.16 4.59 19.38
C ARG A 34 6.69 4.44 19.51
N ASN A 35 7.35 5.48 20.02
CA ASN A 35 8.80 5.42 20.30
C ASN A 35 9.12 4.46 21.46
N SER A 36 8.29 4.42 22.51
CA SER A 36 8.43 3.42 23.58
C SER A 36 8.26 2.00 23.06
N ILE A 37 7.26 1.77 22.20
CA ILE A 37 7.04 0.48 21.54
C ILE A 37 8.25 0.11 20.67
N HIS A 38 8.79 1.06 19.91
CA HIS A 38 9.99 0.84 19.10
C HIS A 38 11.19 0.44 19.95
N ALA A 39 11.39 1.06 21.12
CA ALA A 39 12.49 0.74 22.02
C ALA A 39 12.40 -0.70 22.57
N GLU A 40 11.18 -1.21 22.84
CA GLU A 40 10.97 -2.55 23.39
C GLU A 40 10.91 -3.64 22.31
N THR A 41 10.35 -3.34 21.14
CA THR A 41 10.05 -4.35 20.10
C THR A 41 10.98 -4.27 18.88
N ALA A 42 11.79 -3.22 18.78
CA ALA A 42 12.60 -2.88 17.61
C ALA A 42 11.81 -2.62 16.30
N HIS A 43 10.48 -2.62 16.34
CA HIS A 43 9.65 -2.32 15.17
C HIS A 43 9.58 -0.82 14.88
N ASP A 44 9.82 -0.42 13.63
CA ASP A 44 9.85 0.98 13.21
C ASP A 44 8.50 1.69 13.50
N PRO A 45 8.48 2.93 14.04
CA PRO A 45 7.24 3.67 14.31
C PRO A 45 6.31 3.82 13.10
N ILE A 46 6.86 3.78 11.88
CA ILE A 46 6.10 3.87 10.62
C ILE A 46 5.38 2.55 10.30
N ALA A 47 5.95 1.41 10.71
CA ALA A 47 5.35 0.08 10.53
C ALA A 47 4.20 -0.18 11.52
N GLN A 48 4.14 0.58 12.60
CA GLN A 48 3.17 0.41 13.69
C GLN A 48 1.80 0.99 13.32
N HIS A 49 0.74 0.19 13.41
CA HIS A 49 -0.65 0.64 13.28
C HIS A 49 -1.36 0.38 14.61
N LEU A 50 -1.58 1.43 15.38
CA LEU A 50 -2.18 1.35 16.71
C LEU A 50 -3.70 1.51 16.62
N TYR A 51 -4.44 0.62 17.27
CA TYR A 51 -5.88 0.65 17.37
C TYR A 51 -6.31 0.73 18.83
N HIS A 52 -7.26 1.62 19.09
CA HIS A 52 -7.91 1.78 20.39
C HIS A 52 -9.42 1.62 20.18
N ASN A 53 -10.06 0.68 20.88
CA ASN A 53 -11.48 0.35 20.70
C ASN A 53 -11.89 0.09 19.23
N GLY A 54 -11.00 -0.55 18.46
CA GLY A 54 -11.20 -0.82 17.03
C GLY A 54 -11.04 0.39 16.11
N ARG A 55 -10.70 1.57 16.64
CA ARG A 55 -10.43 2.78 15.87
C ARG A 55 -8.93 2.97 15.68
N LEU A 56 -8.51 3.14 14.42
CA LEU A 56 -7.12 3.43 14.07
C LEU A 56 -6.70 4.81 14.60
N VAL A 57 -5.58 4.84 15.32
CA VAL A 57 -4.97 6.04 15.88
C VAL A 57 -3.89 6.56 14.93
N ASN A 58 -4.28 7.50 14.08
CA ASN A 58 -3.38 8.13 13.09
C ASN A 58 -2.75 9.45 13.57
N ASP A 59 -3.37 10.10 14.54
CA ASP A 59 -2.91 11.40 15.01
C ASP A 59 -1.84 11.23 16.09
N ASN A 60 -0.60 11.51 15.72
CA ASN A 60 0.57 11.36 16.58
C ASN A 60 0.69 12.47 17.64
N SER A 61 -0.04 13.59 17.47
CA SER A 61 0.04 14.75 18.36
C SER A 61 -0.90 14.65 19.56
N LYS A 62 -1.94 13.81 19.49
CA LYS A 62 -2.89 13.59 20.57
C LYS A 62 -2.26 12.87 21.75
N THR A 63 -2.72 13.22 22.93
CA THR A 63 -2.38 12.54 24.18
C THR A 63 -3.22 11.28 24.37
N LEU A 64 -2.73 10.35 25.19
CA LEU A 64 -3.47 9.15 25.55
C LEU A 64 -4.79 9.48 26.26
N ALA A 65 -4.81 10.53 27.09
CA ALA A 65 -6.02 11.02 27.73
C ALA A 65 -7.07 11.53 26.73
N GLU A 66 -6.66 12.27 25.70
CA GLU A 66 -7.57 12.77 24.65
C GLU A 66 -8.14 11.65 23.76
N LEU A 67 -7.43 10.53 23.69
CA LEU A 67 -7.91 9.31 23.04
C LEU A 67 -8.80 8.46 23.96
N GLY A 68 -8.91 8.82 25.24
CA GLY A 68 -9.70 8.10 26.24
C GLY A 68 -9.05 6.79 26.68
N VAL A 69 -7.73 6.66 26.54
CA VAL A 69 -6.98 5.49 27.03
C VAL A 69 -6.86 5.58 28.55
N THR A 70 -7.32 4.55 29.24
CA THR A 70 -7.31 4.48 30.71
C THR A 70 -6.30 3.46 31.24
N ASP A 71 -6.15 3.41 32.57
CA ASP A 71 -5.37 2.37 33.23
C ASP A 71 -6.00 0.98 33.00
N GLY A 72 -5.17 0.00 32.65
CA GLY A 72 -5.56 -1.37 32.32
C GLY A 72 -6.10 -1.57 30.90
N ASP A 73 -6.09 -0.54 30.07
CA ASP A 73 -6.68 -0.60 28.74
C ASP A 73 -5.86 -1.45 27.76
N MET A 74 -6.55 -2.05 26.78
CA MET A 74 -5.94 -2.89 25.75
C MET A 74 -5.87 -2.15 24.42
N LEU A 75 -4.66 -2.04 23.89
CA LEU A 75 -4.39 -1.49 22.57
C LEU A 75 -3.99 -2.63 21.63
N ALA A 76 -4.47 -2.58 20.39
CA ALA A 76 -3.99 -3.51 19.36
C ALA A 76 -2.92 -2.81 18.52
N LEU A 77 -1.77 -3.45 18.37
CA LEU A 77 -0.67 -2.99 17.56
C LEU A 77 -0.50 -3.95 16.38
N HIS A 78 -0.80 -3.48 15.18
CA HIS A 78 -0.48 -4.24 13.98
C HIS A 78 0.85 -3.74 13.44
N VAL A 79 1.83 -4.61 13.34
CA VAL A 79 3.14 -4.28 12.75
C VAL A 79 3.10 -4.70 11.30
N ARG A 80 3.32 -3.76 10.39
CA ARG A 80 3.47 -4.04 8.96
C ARG A 80 4.71 -3.33 8.46
N ASP A 81 5.80 -4.08 8.39
CA ASP A 81 7.05 -3.54 7.89
C ASP A 81 6.89 -3.16 6.41
N MET A 82 7.00 -1.87 6.08
CA MET A 82 7.05 -1.44 4.67
C MET A 82 8.39 -1.81 4.02
N ARG A 83 9.41 -2.17 4.82
CA ARG A 83 10.64 -2.82 4.33
C ARG A 83 10.37 -4.24 3.84
N SER A 84 9.28 -4.84 4.33
CA SER A 84 8.66 -6.08 3.86
C SER A 84 7.39 -5.83 3.04
N ALA A 85 7.40 -4.83 2.17
CA ALA A 85 6.75 -5.01 0.87
C ALA A 85 7.56 -5.98 -0.02
N ALA A 86 8.26 -6.95 0.60
CA ALA A 86 8.41 -8.27 0.05
C ALA A 86 7.00 -8.77 -0.27
N VAL A 87 6.77 -8.91 -1.57
CA VAL A 87 5.81 -9.80 -2.19
C VAL A 87 5.28 -10.86 -1.20
N PRO A 88 3.96 -11.00 -1.00
CA PRO A 88 3.44 -12.15 -0.27
C PRO A 88 3.93 -13.42 -0.99
N THR A 89 4.84 -14.15 -0.35
CA THR A 89 5.19 -15.50 -0.74
C THR A 89 4.03 -16.39 -0.27
N PRO A 90 3.31 -17.09 -1.17
CA PRO A 90 2.37 -18.09 -0.72
C PRO A 90 3.18 -19.27 -0.16
N SER A 91 3.14 -19.40 1.17
CA SER A 91 3.56 -20.59 1.90
C SER A 91 2.90 -21.81 1.28
N ARG A 92 3.73 -22.71 0.73
CA ARG A 92 3.32 -24.06 0.34
C ARG A 92 3.13 -24.90 1.61
N SER A 93 1.93 -24.91 2.17
CA SER A 93 1.43 -26.08 2.91
C SER A 93 0.73 -26.98 1.90
N ALA A 94 1.37 -28.13 1.66
CA ALA A 94 0.79 -29.21 0.90
C ALA A 94 -0.28 -29.88 1.76
N ASP A 95 -1.54 -29.67 1.41
CA ASP A 95 -2.60 -30.64 1.69
C ASP A 95 -3.28 -31.01 0.37
N GLN A 96 -2.99 -32.24 -0.05
CA GLN A 96 -3.68 -32.93 -1.12
C GLN A 96 -5.07 -33.32 -0.63
N ALA A 97 -6.12 -32.61 -1.05
CA ALA A 97 -7.43 -33.21 -1.21
C ALA A 97 -8.33 -32.32 -2.08
N ALA A 98 -8.71 -32.88 -3.23
CA ALA A 98 -9.90 -32.60 -4.04
C ALA A 98 -9.59 -32.17 -5.49
N ALA A 99 -9.27 -33.18 -6.30
CA ALA A 99 -9.72 -33.16 -7.68
C ALA A 99 -11.26 -33.08 -7.70
N ARG A 100 -11.81 -31.99 -8.25
CA ARG A 100 -13.00 -31.97 -9.14
C ARG A 100 -13.46 -30.54 -9.45
N GLY A 101 -13.25 -30.13 -10.70
CA GLY A 101 -14.18 -29.28 -11.46
C GLY A 101 -14.23 -27.79 -11.11
N GLY A 102 -13.62 -26.95 -11.96
CA GLY A 102 -13.87 -25.51 -11.94
C GLY A 102 -12.80 -24.72 -12.67
N ALA A 103 -12.99 -24.52 -13.97
CA ALA A 103 -12.13 -23.68 -14.79
C ALA A 103 -12.09 -22.23 -14.26
N ARG A 104 -10.89 -21.63 -14.27
CA ARG A 104 -10.65 -20.18 -14.40
C ARG A 104 -11.26 -19.28 -13.31
N GLN A 105 -10.61 -19.21 -12.15
CA GLN A 105 -10.49 -17.91 -11.46
C GLN A 105 -9.10 -17.37 -11.74
N ALA A 106 -8.92 -16.85 -12.95
CA ALA A 106 -7.91 -15.82 -13.18
C ALA A 106 -8.35 -14.62 -12.32
N SER A 107 -7.39 -14.01 -11.63
CA SER A 107 -7.49 -12.78 -10.87
C SER A 107 -8.61 -11.87 -11.41
N ALA A 108 -9.77 -11.88 -10.77
CA ALA A 108 -10.93 -11.13 -11.24
C ALA A 108 -10.62 -9.65 -11.03
N GLY A 109 -10.11 -8.99 -12.07
CA GLY A 109 -10.09 -7.54 -12.15
C GLY A 109 -11.50 -6.97 -12.04
N PRO A 110 -11.64 -5.63 -11.98
CA PRO A 110 -12.94 -4.98 -11.94
C PRO A 110 -13.83 -5.49 -13.07
N ASP A 111 -15.11 -5.71 -12.78
CA ASP A 111 -16.06 -6.16 -13.79
C ASP A 111 -16.13 -5.11 -14.92
N PRO A 112 -16.01 -5.53 -16.20
CA PRO A 112 -16.02 -4.60 -17.33
C PRO A 112 -17.33 -3.81 -17.41
N GLU A 113 -18.48 -4.40 -17.07
CA GLU A 113 -19.76 -3.68 -17.13
C GLU A 113 -19.89 -2.65 -16.01
N VAL A 114 -19.42 -2.98 -14.81
CA VAL A 114 -19.38 -2.02 -13.70
C VAL A 114 -18.51 -0.82 -14.06
N THR A 115 -17.33 -1.09 -14.64
CA THR A 115 -16.40 -0.05 -15.07
C THR A 115 -17.00 0.82 -16.19
N ARG A 116 -17.68 0.19 -17.16
CA ARG A 116 -18.36 0.89 -18.26
C ARG A 116 -19.46 1.81 -17.74
N LEU A 117 -20.28 1.34 -16.80
CA LEU A 117 -21.35 2.14 -16.20
C LEU A 117 -20.80 3.33 -15.40
N GLN A 118 -19.73 3.13 -14.63
CA GLN A 118 -19.06 4.22 -13.92
C GLN A 118 -18.54 5.29 -14.88
N LEU A 119 -17.93 4.87 -15.98
CA LEU A 119 -17.43 5.77 -17.01
C LEU A 119 -18.56 6.50 -17.75
N LEU A 120 -19.70 5.83 -17.99
CA LEU A 120 -20.88 6.51 -18.53
C LEU A 120 -21.48 7.53 -17.55
N GLY A 121 -21.40 7.26 -16.25
CA GLY A 121 -21.90 8.12 -15.18
C GLY A 121 -21.00 9.33 -14.86
N ASP A 122 -19.72 9.30 -15.23
CA ASP A 122 -18.76 10.36 -14.93
C ASP A 122 -18.15 10.99 -16.21
N PRO A 123 -18.56 12.21 -16.58
CA PRO A 123 -18.03 12.89 -17.77
C PRO A 123 -16.56 13.31 -17.64
N ASN A 124 -16.04 13.50 -16.43
CA ASN A 124 -14.64 13.86 -16.22
C ASN A 124 -13.72 12.67 -16.49
N LEU A 125 -14.08 11.50 -15.98
CA LEU A 125 -13.36 10.24 -16.26
C LEU A 125 -13.37 9.90 -17.75
N ARG A 126 -14.49 10.14 -18.46
CA ARG A 126 -14.54 10.02 -19.92
C ARG A 126 -13.62 11.00 -20.62
N GLY A 127 -13.57 12.25 -20.17
CA GLY A 127 -12.69 13.27 -20.71
C GLY A 127 -11.23 12.87 -20.62
N GLU A 128 -10.80 12.37 -19.47
CA GLU A 128 -9.44 11.88 -19.26
C GLU A 128 -9.14 10.63 -20.12
N LEU A 129 -10.06 9.66 -20.11
CA LEU A 129 -9.88 8.43 -20.89
C LEU A 129 -9.86 8.70 -22.39
N SER A 130 -10.54 9.74 -22.88
CA SER A 130 -10.50 10.10 -24.30
C SER A 130 -9.12 10.56 -24.76
N ARG A 131 -8.32 11.15 -23.86
CA ARG A 131 -6.95 11.60 -24.16
C ARG A 131 -5.96 10.46 -24.17
N THR A 132 -6.19 9.45 -23.32
CA THR A 132 -5.26 8.34 -23.13
C THR A 132 -5.62 7.11 -23.96
N ARG A 133 -6.92 6.81 -24.10
CA ARG A 133 -7.48 5.59 -24.70
C ARG A 133 -8.77 5.86 -25.49
N PRO A 134 -8.69 6.56 -26.63
CA PRO A 134 -9.87 6.91 -27.43
C PRO A 134 -10.63 5.68 -27.97
N ASP A 135 -9.93 4.57 -28.17
CA ASP A 135 -10.46 3.27 -28.60
C ASP A 135 -11.45 2.66 -27.59
N LEU A 136 -11.19 2.79 -26.28
CA LEU A 136 -12.11 2.35 -25.24
C LEU A 136 -13.35 3.25 -25.15
N VAL A 137 -13.17 4.57 -25.33
CA VAL A 137 -14.27 5.54 -25.31
C VAL A 137 -15.23 5.29 -26.48
N ALA A 138 -14.70 4.99 -27.68
CA ALA A 138 -15.51 4.64 -28.84
C ALA A 138 -16.34 3.36 -28.65
N ALA A 139 -15.94 2.48 -27.72
CA ALA A 139 -16.64 1.23 -27.43
C ALA A 139 -17.67 1.34 -26.30
N LEU A 140 -17.87 2.51 -25.66
CA LEU A 140 -18.75 2.64 -24.48
C LEU A 140 -20.22 2.29 -24.74
N GLU A 141 -20.68 2.50 -25.97
CA GLU A 141 -22.04 2.20 -26.41
C GLU A 141 -22.23 0.71 -26.77
N ASP A 142 -21.15 -0.05 -26.88
CA ASP A 142 -21.15 -1.49 -27.18
C ASP A 142 -20.55 -2.28 -25.99
N PRO A 143 -21.40 -2.83 -25.10
CA PRO A 143 -20.97 -3.60 -23.94
C PRO A 143 -20.00 -4.74 -24.29
N GLN A 144 -20.25 -5.46 -25.40
CA GLN A 144 -19.42 -6.62 -25.76
C GLN A 144 -18.04 -6.19 -26.23
N ARG A 145 -17.97 -5.14 -27.06
CA ARG A 145 -16.72 -4.60 -27.56
C ARG A 145 -15.91 -3.92 -26.45
N PHE A 146 -16.58 -3.20 -25.54
CA PHE A 146 -15.94 -2.62 -24.37
C PHE A 146 -15.30 -3.70 -23.50
N ALA A 147 -16.05 -4.75 -23.16
CA ALA A 147 -15.56 -5.85 -22.33
C ALA A 147 -14.33 -6.54 -22.94
N GLN A 148 -14.31 -6.72 -24.26
CA GLN A 148 -13.15 -7.30 -24.97
C GLN A 148 -11.91 -6.40 -24.87
N LEU A 149 -12.03 -5.12 -25.20
CA LEU A 149 -10.91 -4.17 -25.15
C LEU A 149 -10.41 -3.93 -23.73
N TYR A 150 -11.33 -3.86 -22.76
CA TYR A 150 -11.01 -3.76 -21.35
C TYR A 150 -10.22 -4.97 -20.88
N SER A 151 -10.73 -6.18 -21.13
CA SER A 151 -10.09 -7.45 -20.74
C SER A 151 -8.72 -7.61 -21.38
N ASP A 152 -8.56 -7.29 -22.66
CA ASP A 152 -7.26 -7.31 -23.34
C ASP A 152 -6.25 -6.40 -22.64
N SER A 153 -6.67 -5.19 -22.27
CA SER A 153 -5.79 -4.24 -21.61
C SER A 153 -5.41 -4.62 -20.20
N VAL A 154 -6.36 -5.14 -19.41
CA VAL A 154 -6.09 -5.70 -18.08
C VAL A 154 -5.12 -6.88 -18.22
N ASN A 155 -5.33 -7.77 -19.19
CA ASN A 155 -4.45 -8.91 -19.41
C ASN A 155 -3.03 -8.48 -19.80
N ARG A 156 -2.88 -7.47 -20.66
CA ARG A 156 -1.56 -6.93 -21.03
C ARG A 156 -0.85 -6.33 -19.82
N GLU A 157 -1.55 -5.52 -19.04
CA GLU A 157 -1.00 -4.91 -17.83
C GLU A 157 -0.56 -5.97 -16.82
N GLN A 158 -1.40 -6.99 -16.60
CA GLN A 158 -1.09 -8.09 -15.70
C GLN A 158 0.14 -8.87 -16.16
N ARG A 159 0.28 -9.14 -17.46
CA ARG A 159 1.48 -9.80 -18.02
C ARG A 159 2.73 -8.96 -17.78
N ALA A 160 2.68 -7.67 -18.09
CA ALA A 160 3.81 -6.77 -17.90
C ALA A 160 4.22 -6.67 -16.41
N ARG A 161 3.24 -6.60 -15.51
CA ARG A 161 3.49 -6.63 -14.05
C ARG A 161 4.13 -7.94 -13.62
N GLN A 162 3.62 -9.08 -14.09
CA GLN A 162 4.19 -10.40 -13.77
C GLN A 162 5.61 -10.57 -14.29
N GLU A 163 5.91 -10.08 -15.50
CA GLU A 163 7.26 -10.13 -16.08
C GLU A 163 8.24 -9.29 -15.27
N ARG A 164 7.87 -8.04 -14.93
CA ARG A 164 8.68 -7.19 -14.02
C ARG A 164 8.92 -7.90 -12.69
N HIS A 165 7.87 -8.51 -12.15
CA HIS A 165 7.96 -9.19 -10.87
C HIS A 165 8.89 -10.40 -10.90
N ARG A 166 8.82 -11.21 -11.96
CA ARG A 166 9.78 -12.30 -12.19
C ARG A 166 11.20 -11.81 -12.35
N GLN A 167 11.40 -10.69 -13.04
CA GLN A 167 12.73 -10.10 -13.19
C GLN A 167 13.32 -9.70 -11.84
N ILE A 168 12.54 -9.05 -10.97
CA ILE A 168 12.95 -8.70 -9.61
C ILE A 168 13.26 -9.96 -8.79
N GLN A 169 12.43 -11.01 -8.88
CA GLN A 169 12.68 -12.28 -8.20
C GLN A 169 13.99 -12.94 -8.64
N LEU A 170 14.31 -12.88 -9.93
CA LEU A 170 15.58 -13.39 -10.46
C LEU A 170 16.78 -12.57 -9.94
N LEU A 171 16.63 -11.24 -9.84
CA LEU A 171 17.67 -10.38 -9.25
C LEU A 171 17.86 -10.66 -7.75
N ASN A 172 16.79 -11.00 -7.03
CA ASN A 172 16.84 -11.34 -5.61
C ASN A 172 17.22 -12.80 -5.32
N ALA A 173 17.34 -13.65 -6.34
CA ALA A 173 17.59 -15.08 -6.16
C ALA A 173 18.96 -15.37 -5.51
N ASP A 174 19.94 -14.49 -5.74
CA ASP A 174 21.22 -14.50 -5.04
C ASP A 174 21.49 -13.12 -4.40
N PRO A 175 21.29 -12.97 -3.08
CA PRO A 175 21.49 -11.71 -2.39
C PRO A 175 22.97 -11.28 -2.30
N PHE A 176 23.93 -12.14 -2.68
CA PHE A 176 25.35 -11.82 -2.69
C PHE A 176 25.88 -11.47 -4.09
N ASP A 177 25.04 -11.50 -5.13
CA ASP A 177 25.42 -11.06 -6.48
C ASP A 177 25.48 -9.53 -6.55
N VAL A 178 26.71 -9.00 -6.55
CA VAL A 178 26.99 -7.56 -6.66
C VAL A 178 26.42 -6.96 -7.95
N ALA A 179 26.35 -7.72 -9.05
CA ALA A 179 25.79 -7.24 -10.31
C ALA A 179 24.25 -7.17 -10.25
N ALA A 180 23.60 -8.11 -9.55
CA ALA A 180 22.16 -8.05 -9.31
C ALA A 180 21.79 -6.89 -8.37
N GLN A 181 22.58 -6.68 -7.31
CA GLN A 181 22.42 -5.55 -6.40
C GLN A 181 22.55 -4.20 -7.13
N ALA A 182 23.57 -4.03 -7.98
CA ALA A 182 23.74 -2.81 -8.76
C ALA A 182 22.55 -2.52 -9.70
N ARG A 183 21.94 -3.57 -10.28
CA ARG A 183 20.73 -3.44 -11.11
C ARG A 183 19.51 -3.04 -10.28
N ILE A 184 19.34 -3.63 -9.10
CA ILE A 184 18.25 -3.26 -8.17
C ILE A 184 18.40 -1.79 -7.76
N GLU A 185 19.61 -1.33 -7.44
CA GLU A 185 19.91 0.07 -7.09
C GLU A 185 19.57 1.04 -8.23
N GLU A 186 19.89 0.68 -9.47
CA GLU A 186 19.56 1.51 -10.63
C GLU A 186 18.05 1.62 -10.84
N ILE A 187 17.30 0.52 -10.72
CA ILE A 187 15.84 0.51 -10.83
C ILE A 187 15.23 1.44 -9.77
N ILE A 188 15.63 1.29 -8.50
CA ILE A 188 15.13 2.13 -7.40
C ILE A 188 15.45 3.61 -7.65
N ARG A 189 16.65 3.90 -8.16
CA ARG A 189 17.04 5.28 -8.49
C ARG A 189 16.15 5.87 -9.57
N GLN A 190 15.86 5.12 -10.63
CA GLN A 190 14.96 5.55 -11.70
C GLN A 190 13.54 5.76 -11.19
N GLU A 191 13.02 4.84 -10.36
CA GLU A 191 11.70 4.97 -9.75
C GLU A 191 11.59 6.23 -8.88
N ARG A 192 12.60 6.54 -8.06
CA ARG A 192 12.63 7.79 -7.27
C ARG A 192 12.61 9.05 -8.13
N VAL A 193 13.30 9.04 -9.28
CA VAL A 193 13.27 10.18 -10.21
C VAL A 193 11.89 10.34 -10.82
N MET A 194 11.27 9.23 -11.24
CA MET A 194 9.91 9.23 -11.79
C MET A 194 8.86 9.66 -10.76
N GLU A 195 8.96 9.15 -9.53
CA GLU A 195 8.06 9.52 -8.43
C GLU A 195 8.19 11.00 -8.10
N ASN A 196 9.41 11.53 -8.01
CA ASN A 196 9.62 12.96 -7.82
C ASN A 196 9.05 13.80 -8.98
N LEU A 197 9.21 13.33 -10.22
CA LEU A 197 8.63 13.98 -11.39
C LEU A 197 7.10 13.97 -11.34
N GLN A 198 6.49 12.84 -10.98
CA GLN A 198 5.05 12.70 -10.85
C GLN A 198 4.51 13.58 -9.73
N ASN A 199 5.14 13.58 -8.55
CA ASN A 199 4.79 14.47 -7.45
C ASN A 199 4.93 15.95 -7.85
N ALA A 200 5.96 16.31 -8.60
CA ALA A 200 6.11 17.66 -9.12
C ALA A 200 5.01 18.04 -10.12
N MET A 201 4.50 17.10 -10.92
CA MET A 201 3.35 17.32 -11.82
C MET A 201 2.03 17.40 -11.05
N GLU A 202 1.85 16.59 -10.01
CA GLU A 202 0.62 16.52 -9.22
C GLU A 202 0.46 17.74 -8.29
N TYR A 203 1.56 18.22 -7.69
CA TYR A 203 1.53 19.28 -6.69
C TYR A 203 1.97 20.67 -7.18
N ASN A 204 2.18 20.86 -8.48
CA ASN A 204 2.67 22.15 -8.99
C ASN A 204 1.95 22.66 -10.25
N PRO A 205 0.69 23.14 -10.13
CA PRO A 205 0.14 24.06 -11.12
C PRO A 205 0.67 25.48 -10.85
N GLU A 206 1.51 25.99 -11.76
CA GLU A 206 1.70 27.43 -12.06
C GLU A 206 2.28 28.36 -10.96
N GLY A 207 3.54 28.75 -11.15
CA GLY A 207 3.97 30.15 -11.25
C GLY A 207 3.58 31.15 -10.13
N LYS A 208 4.23 31.09 -8.97
CA LYS A 208 4.35 32.28 -8.12
C LYS A 208 5.32 33.27 -8.78
N THR A 209 4.80 34.12 -9.67
CA THR A 209 5.41 35.41 -10.01
C THR A 209 5.67 36.20 -8.73
N THR A 210 6.87 36.04 -8.18
CA THR A 210 7.39 36.94 -7.15
C THR A 210 7.78 38.22 -7.86
N LYS A 211 6.82 39.14 -7.92
CA LYS A 211 7.01 40.52 -8.33
C LYS A 211 8.22 41.06 -7.58
N GLY A 212 9.26 41.39 -8.34
CA GLY A 212 10.53 41.88 -7.83
C GLY A 212 10.33 43.04 -6.87
N ARG A 213 11.05 42.97 -5.75
CA ARG A 213 11.38 44.12 -4.91
C ARG A 213 11.92 45.22 -5.84
N HIS A 214 11.22 46.34 -5.92
CA HIS A 214 11.84 47.61 -6.27
C HIS A 214 11.60 48.55 -5.08
N SER A 215 12.68 48.74 -4.33
CA SER A 215 12.86 49.92 -3.48
C SER A 215 12.98 51.15 -4.37
N MET A 216 12.20 52.18 -4.06
CA MET A 216 12.68 53.53 -3.79
C MET A 216 11.59 54.32 -3.07
#